data_AF-A0A8H3LNV1-F1
#
_entry.id   AF-A0A8H3LNV1-F1
#
_cell.length_a   1.000
_cell.length_b   1.000
_cell.length_c   1.000
_cell.angle_alpha   90.00
_cell.angle_beta   90.00
_cell.angle_gamma   90.00
#
_symmetry.space_group_name_H-M   'P 1'
#
loop_
_entity.id
_entity.type
_entity.pdbx_description
1 polymer ?
#
loop_
_entity_poly.entity_id
_entity_poly.type
_entity_poly.pdbx_seq_one_letter_code
_entity_poly.pdbx_strand_id
1 'polypeptide(L)'
;MAEAVEYLDSQMQKEELNTTFMEWKYKSITYHQPFVVNNFFSDINALIKKHFSPHIVAEIHKQMCESVLYKCEKLSLEDANNFDNDQMDQKDELGSDQEEVNNIEDHYDYRQTYLKALLNSVSGKSIKEIWRITPYMIPSSYQHIVTFEDGTHMCTCLLLVSHGIICRHYFKLVVENSNALFHLLLMPTRWLQDDAWNHVDTIFNEPFIGTSSKKLK
;
A
#
# COMPACT_ATOMS: atom_id res chain seq x y z
N MET A 1 -13.57 27.07 35.41
CA MET A 1 -14.49 25.91 35.29
C MET A 1 -14.76 25.61 33.82
N ALA A 2 -15.17 26.58 33.00
CA ALA A 2 -15.37 26.39 31.55
C ALA A 2 -14.11 25.89 30.82
N GLU A 3 -12.93 26.49 31.02
CA GLU A 3 -11.68 26.04 30.39
C GLU A 3 -11.28 24.60 30.75
N ALA A 4 -11.58 24.16 31.98
CA ALA A 4 -11.27 22.79 32.40
C ALA A 4 -12.21 21.77 31.75
N VAL A 5 -13.47 22.16 31.51
CA VAL A 5 -14.44 21.34 30.79
C VAL A 5 -14.07 21.24 29.32
N GLU A 6 -13.70 22.35 28.68
CA GLU A 6 -13.22 22.36 27.28
C GLU A 6 -11.94 21.54 27.09
N TYR A 7 -11.01 21.61 28.05
CA TYR A 7 -9.79 20.80 28.02
C TYR A 7 -10.09 19.30 28.16
N LEU A 8 -11.00 18.94 29.07
CA LEU A 8 -11.41 17.54 29.27
C LEU A 8 -12.18 17.00 28.07
N ASP A 9 -13.05 17.81 27.46
CA ASP A 9 -13.79 17.43 26.24
C ASP A 9 -12.84 17.24 25.05
N SER A 10 -11.83 18.11 24.89
CA SER A 10 -10.78 17.94 23.89
C SER A 10 -9.92 16.68 24.12
N GLN A 11 -9.65 16.32 25.37
CA GLN A 11 -8.93 15.08 25.71
C GLN A 11 -9.81 13.85 25.47
N MET A 12 -11.08 13.88 25.84
CA MET A 12 -12.03 12.80 25.55
C MET A 12 -12.17 12.57 24.04
N GLN A 13 -12.28 13.61 23.24
CA GLN A 13 -12.31 13.50 21.77
C GLN A 13 -11.01 12.90 21.22
N LYS A 14 -9.84 13.24 21.78
CA LYS A 14 -8.56 12.62 21.42
C LYS A 14 -8.48 11.14 21.82
N GLU A 15 -8.99 10.79 22.99
CA GLU A 15 -9.04 9.40 23.48
C GLU A 15 -10.05 8.57 22.69
N GLU A 16 -11.16 9.15 22.24
CA GLU A 16 -12.15 8.52 21.38
C GLU A 16 -11.57 8.24 19.98
N LEU A 17 -10.86 9.21 19.38
CA LEU A 17 -10.08 9.00 18.16
C LEU A 17 -9.03 7.89 18.32
N ASN A 18 -8.37 7.82 19.49
CA ASN A 18 -7.40 6.77 19.79
C ASN A 18 -8.07 5.40 20.02
N THR A 19 -9.31 5.38 20.51
CA THR A 19 -10.10 4.16 20.69
C THR A 19 -10.54 3.61 19.34
N THR A 20 -10.95 4.48 18.41
CA THR A 20 -11.25 4.12 17.02
C THR A 20 -10.01 3.60 16.28
N PHE A 21 -8.84 4.19 16.50
CA PHE A 21 -7.56 3.67 16.01
C PHE A 21 -7.23 2.28 16.58
N MET A 22 -7.48 2.06 17.87
CA MET A 22 -7.26 0.74 18.49
C MET A 22 -8.27 -0.28 17.97
N GLU A 23 -9.54 0.07 17.83
CA GLU A 23 -10.53 -0.77 17.17
C GLU A 23 -10.15 -1.08 15.72
N TRP A 24 -9.63 -0.12 14.95
CA TRP A 24 -9.08 -0.31 13.60
C TRP A 24 -7.88 -1.29 13.59
N LYS A 25 -6.95 -1.14 14.54
CA LYS A 25 -5.79 -2.00 14.74
C LYS A 25 -6.19 -3.45 15.03
N TYR A 26 -7.32 -3.67 15.72
CA TYR A 26 -7.82 -4.99 16.10
C TYR A 26 -8.97 -5.53 15.22
N LYS A 27 -9.66 -4.69 14.42
CA LYS A 27 -10.65 -5.06 13.39
C LYS A 27 -9.98 -5.48 12.08
N SER A 28 -8.80 -4.93 11.78
CA SER A 28 -7.89 -5.53 10.81
C SER A 28 -7.52 -6.90 11.34
N ILE A 29 -8.04 -7.97 10.76
CA ILE A 29 -7.55 -9.31 11.05
C ILE A 29 -6.07 -9.27 10.67
N THR A 30 -5.17 -9.07 11.63
CA THR A 30 -3.73 -9.16 11.42
C THR A 30 -3.47 -10.58 10.95
N TYR A 31 -3.51 -10.76 9.64
CA TYR A 31 -3.21 -12.01 8.98
C TYR A 31 -1.70 -12.16 9.04
N HIS A 32 -1.18 -12.43 10.23
CA HIS A 32 0.22 -12.72 10.41
C HIS A 32 0.40 -14.17 9.99
N GLN A 33 0.63 -14.38 8.70
CA GLN A 33 1.16 -15.63 8.19
C GLN A 33 2.65 -15.43 7.91
N PRO A 34 3.53 -15.67 8.90
CA PRO A 34 4.98 -15.66 8.68
C PRO A 34 5.41 -16.48 7.46
N PHE A 35 4.63 -17.52 7.13
CA PHE A 35 4.83 -18.36 5.95
C PHE A 35 4.74 -17.60 4.62
N VAL A 36 3.86 -16.59 4.49
CA VAL A 36 3.75 -15.78 3.28
C VAL A 36 5.05 -15.02 3.03
N VAL A 37 5.51 -14.29 4.06
CA VAL A 37 6.77 -13.55 4.00
C VAL A 37 7.95 -14.48 3.69
N ASN A 38 8.02 -15.63 4.36
CA ASN A 38 9.13 -16.56 4.17
C ASN A 38 9.11 -17.31 2.83
N ASN A 39 7.97 -17.45 2.16
CA ASN A 39 7.89 -18.18 0.89
C ASN A 39 8.00 -17.31 -0.34
N PHE A 40 7.30 -16.18 -0.34
CA PHE A 40 7.23 -15.31 -1.50
C PHE A 40 8.29 -14.21 -1.42
N PHE A 41 8.62 -13.77 -0.21
CA PHE A 41 9.38 -12.55 0.03
C PHE A 41 10.64 -12.77 0.88
N SER A 42 11.22 -13.97 0.92
CA SER A 42 12.37 -14.25 1.80
C SER A 42 13.56 -13.33 1.53
N ASP A 43 13.87 -13.06 0.26
CA ASP A 43 14.98 -12.20 -0.12
C ASP A 43 14.71 -10.74 0.26
N ILE A 44 13.49 -10.25 -0.01
CA ILE A 44 13.05 -8.92 0.40
C ILE A 44 13.07 -8.80 1.93
N ASN A 45 12.60 -9.83 2.65
CA ASN A 45 12.56 -9.86 4.12
C ASN A 45 13.96 -9.76 4.73
N ALA A 46 14.95 -10.46 4.17
CA ALA A 46 16.33 -10.35 4.60
C ALA A 46 16.86 -8.92 4.42
N LEU A 47 16.55 -8.29 3.26
CA LEU A 47 16.98 -6.94 2.95
C LEU A 47 16.34 -5.89 3.88
N ILE A 48 15.02 -5.92 4.06
CA ILE A 48 14.33 -4.93 4.91
C ILE A 48 14.72 -5.05 6.39
N LYS A 49 14.97 -6.27 6.89
CA LYS A 49 15.42 -6.49 8.28
C LYS A 49 16.81 -5.94 8.55
N LYS A 50 17.67 -5.90 7.52
CA LYS A 50 19.02 -5.34 7.60
C LYS A 50 19.00 -3.81 7.66
N HIS A 51 18.02 -3.16 7.00
CA HIS A 51 18.07 -1.72 6.76
C HIS A 51 16.98 -0.88 7.45
N PHE A 52 15.86 -1.48 7.85
CA PHE A 52 14.73 -0.76 8.47
C PHE A 52 14.55 -1.14 9.94
N SER A 53 13.93 -0.25 10.71
CA SER A 53 13.63 -0.52 12.12
C SER A 53 12.59 -1.65 12.26
N PRO A 54 12.55 -2.38 13.40
CA PRO A 54 11.59 -3.46 13.60
C PRO A 54 10.13 -3.04 13.42
N HIS A 55 9.80 -1.78 13.75
CA HIS A 55 8.46 -1.23 13.57
C HIS A 55 8.09 -1.12 12.09
N ILE A 56 8.98 -0.58 11.25
CA ILE A 56 8.73 -0.47 9.80
C ILE A 56 8.71 -1.83 9.13
N VAL A 57 9.58 -2.75 9.56
CA VAL A 57 9.56 -4.13 9.08
C VAL A 57 8.20 -4.79 9.35
N ALA A 58 7.63 -4.60 10.53
CA ALA A 58 6.30 -5.14 10.86
C ALA A 58 5.21 -4.61 9.93
N GLU A 59 5.29 -3.34 9.54
CA GLU A 59 4.30 -2.73 8.66
C GLU A 59 4.44 -3.17 7.21
N ILE A 60 5.66 -3.38 6.73
CA ILE A 60 5.91 -4.04 5.45
C ILE A 60 5.41 -5.50 5.47
N HIS A 61 5.61 -6.23 6.57
CA HIS A 61 5.11 -7.61 6.71
C HIS A 61 3.59 -7.67 6.64
N LYS A 62 2.87 -6.69 7.22
CA LYS A 62 1.41 -6.60 7.07
C LYS A 62 1.02 -6.50 5.60
N GLN A 63 1.67 -5.62 4.83
CA GLN A 63 1.42 -5.46 3.41
C GLN A 63 1.75 -6.73 2.60
N MET A 64 2.86 -7.40 2.90
CA MET A 64 3.23 -8.66 2.26
C MET A 64 2.23 -9.79 2.55
N CYS A 65 1.80 -9.91 3.80
CA CYS A 65 0.89 -10.99 4.20
C CYS A 65 -0.48 -10.86 3.53
N GLU A 66 -1.01 -9.65 3.44
CA GLU A 66 -2.33 -9.40 2.87
C GLU A 66 -2.33 -9.41 1.34
N SER A 67 -1.17 -9.26 0.69
CA SER A 67 -1.09 -9.25 -0.78
C SER A 67 -1.63 -10.53 -1.42
N VAL A 68 -1.62 -11.65 -0.70
CA VAL A 68 -2.14 -12.95 -1.20
C VAL A 68 -3.65 -12.97 -1.39
N LEU A 69 -4.38 -11.99 -0.86
CA LEU A 69 -5.83 -11.89 -0.93
C LEU A 69 -6.33 -11.23 -2.23
N TYR A 70 -5.43 -10.91 -3.15
CA TYR A 70 -5.73 -10.22 -4.40
C TYR A 70 -5.35 -11.07 -5.59
N LYS A 71 -5.96 -10.76 -6.74
CA LYS A 71 -5.50 -11.13 -8.08
C LYS A 71 -5.01 -9.90 -8.85
N CYS A 72 -4.22 -10.14 -9.89
CA CYS A 72 -3.55 -9.13 -10.68
C CYS A 72 -3.86 -9.38 -12.17
N GLU A 73 -4.34 -8.34 -12.86
CA GLU A 73 -4.71 -8.40 -14.28
C GLU A 73 -4.08 -7.23 -15.02
N LYS A 74 -3.35 -7.51 -16.12
CA LYS A 74 -2.74 -6.45 -16.93
C LYS A 74 -3.82 -5.74 -17.74
N LEU A 75 -3.80 -4.42 -17.75
CA LEU A 75 -4.67 -3.61 -18.58
C LEU A 75 -3.93 -3.19 -19.85
N SER A 76 -4.65 -3.13 -20.98
CA SER A 76 -4.14 -2.44 -22.16
C SER A 76 -4.20 -0.92 -21.94
N LEU A 77 -3.34 -0.16 -22.64
CA LEU A 77 -3.37 1.31 -22.58
C LEU A 77 -4.67 1.89 -23.15
N GLU A 78 -5.29 1.20 -24.12
CA GLU A 78 -6.59 1.57 -24.67
C GLU A 78 -7.69 1.40 -23.63
N ASP A 79 -7.70 0.28 -22.90
CA ASP A 79 -8.64 0.04 -21.80
C ASP A 79 -8.45 1.05 -20.66
N ALA A 80 -7.19 1.41 -20.35
CA ALA A 80 -6.86 2.40 -19.33
C ALA A 80 -7.44 3.79 -19.64
N ASN A 81 -7.44 4.19 -20.91
CA ASN A 81 -8.00 5.46 -21.38
C ASN A 81 -9.53 5.46 -21.43
N ASN A 82 -10.14 4.28 -21.61
CA ASN A 82 -11.59 4.09 -21.64
C ASN A 82 -12.25 3.99 -20.26
N PHE A 83 -11.49 4.07 -19.15
CA PHE A 83 -12.06 4.30 -17.82
C PHE A 83 -12.58 5.74 -17.72
N ASP A 84 -13.67 6.03 -18.43
CA ASP A 84 -14.49 7.21 -18.21
C ASP A 84 -15.26 7.09 -16.88
N ASN A 85 -15.90 8.19 -16.48
CA ASN A 85 -16.40 8.56 -15.15
C ASN A 85 -17.24 7.56 -14.33
N ASP A 86 -17.40 6.30 -14.74
CA ASP A 86 -18.05 5.19 -14.00
C ASP A 86 -17.39 4.91 -12.64
N GLN A 87 -16.21 5.47 -12.34
CA GLN A 87 -15.61 5.41 -11.00
C GLN A 87 -16.33 6.32 -9.98
N MET A 88 -17.21 7.23 -10.43
CA MET A 88 -18.09 8.02 -9.55
C MET A 88 -19.35 7.24 -9.14
N ASP A 89 -19.70 6.16 -9.84
CA ASP A 89 -20.92 5.37 -9.61
C ASP A 89 -20.69 4.12 -8.74
N GLN A 90 -19.53 4.00 -8.09
CA GLN A 90 -19.47 3.23 -6.85
C GLN A 90 -20.30 3.96 -5.82
N LYS A 91 -21.62 3.78 -5.89
CA LYS A 91 -22.51 3.96 -4.75
C LYS A 91 -21.84 3.27 -3.59
N ASP A 92 -21.57 4.04 -2.56
CA ASP A 92 -21.24 3.57 -1.24
C ASP A 92 -22.08 2.31 -0.95
N GLU A 93 -21.44 1.14 -0.95
CA GLU A 93 -22.01 -0.06 -0.32
C GLU A 93 -21.97 0.08 1.23
N LEU A 94 -21.69 1.28 1.74
CA LEU A 94 -22.20 1.72 3.03
C LEU A 94 -23.66 2.13 2.81
N GLY A 95 -24.56 1.27 3.28
CA GLY A 95 -25.99 1.49 3.26
C GLY A 95 -26.38 2.89 3.76
N SER A 96 -27.60 3.27 3.42
CA SER A 96 -28.26 4.55 3.64
C SER A 96 -28.42 5.00 5.09
N ASP A 97 -27.56 4.60 6.01
CA ASP A 97 -27.59 5.02 7.40
C ASP A 97 -26.43 5.97 7.61
N GLN A 98 -26.78 7.25 7.70
CA GLN A 98 -25.90 8.36 8.04
C GLN A 98 -25.35 8.18 9.46
N GLU A 99 -24.42 7.25 9.65
CA GLU A 99 -23.47 7.32 10.74
C GLU A 99 -22.19 7.94 10.17
N GLU A 100 -21.71 8.96 10.88
CA GLU A 100 -20.61 9.85 10.51
C GLU A 100 -19.49 9.10 9.80
N VAL A 101 -19.19 9.53 8.57
CA VAL A 101 -18.06 9.04 7.79
C VAL A 101 -16.78 9.43 8.53
N ASN A 102 -16.36 8.57 9.45
CA ASN A 102 -15.00 8.52 9.99
C ASN A 102 -14.05 8.48 8.79
N ASN A 103 -12.99 9.30 8.85
CA ASN A 103 -12.15 9.68 7.71
C ASN A 103 -12.01 8.58 6.65
N ILE A 104 -12.30 8.91 5.39
CA ILE A 104 -12.13 8.02 4.23
C ILE A 104 -10.71 7.39 4.18
N GLU A 105 -9.72 8.06 4.77
CA GLU A 105 -8.35 7.59 4.96
C GLU A 105 -8.23 6.33 5.85
N ASP A 106 -9.19 6.07 6.74
CA ASP A 106 -9.21 4.95 7.69
C ASP A 106 -9.69 3.63 7.05
N HIS A 107 -10.30 3.69 5.86
CA HIS A 107 -10.59 2.50 5.06
C HIS A 107 -9.33 2.06 4.32
N TYR A 108 -8.63 1.10 4.93
CA TYR A 108 -7.31 0.59 4.56
C TYR A 108 -7.18 -0.03 3.14
N ASP A 109 -8.30 -0.27 2.45
CA ASP A 109 -8.37 -0.74 1.06
C ASP A 109 -9.07 0.23 0.12
N TYR A 110 -9.44 1.40 0.62
CA TYR A 110 -10.16 2.41 -0.13
C TYR A 110 -9.27 3.06 -1.18
N ARG A 111 -9.89 3.35 -2.31
CA ARG A 111 -9.23 4.02 -3.43
C ARG A 111 -9.07 5.50 -3.09
N GLN A 112 -7.85 5.94 -2.77
CA GLN A 112 -7.58 7.35 -2.47
C GLN A 112 -7.57 8.25 -3.70
N THR A 113 -7.35 7.70 -4.89
CA THR A 113 -7.44 8.46 -6.15
C THR A 113 -7.86 7.60 -7.33
N TYR A 114 -8.42 8.21 -8.37
CA TYR A 114 -8.83 7.53 -9.59
C TYR A 114 -7.67 7.35 -10.56
N LEU A 115 -7.70 6.31 -11.40
CA LEU A 115 -6.66 6.05 -12.39
C LEU A 115 -6.40 7.25 -13.30
N LYS A 116 -7.45 7.92 -13.79
CA LYS A 116 -7.33 9.10 -14.65
C LYS A 116 -6.62 10.26 -13.94
N ALA A 117 -6.95 10.51 -12.69
CA ALA A 117 -6.28 11.52 -11.88
C ALA A 117 -4.81 11.16 -11.62
N LEU A 118 -4.53 9.88 -11.33
CA LEU A 118 -3.18 9.38 -11.16
C LEU A 118 -2.34 9.54 -12.44
N LEU A 119 -2.88 9.15 -13.60
CA LEU A 119 -2.23 9.30 -14.91
C LEU A 119 -1.94 10.76 -15.24
N ASN A 120 -2.89 11.66 -14.93
CA ASN A 120 -2.69 13.11 -15.09
C ASN A 120 -1.58 13.64 -14.17
N SER A 121 -1.45 13.11 -12.94
CA SER A 121 -0.41 13.54 -11.99
C SER A 121 1.01 13.12 -12.41
N VAL A 122 1.13 12.14 -13.31
CA VAL A 122 2.41 11.60 -13.80
C VAL A 122 2.65 11.93 -15.28
N SER A 123 1.94 12.92 -15.82
CA SER A 123 2.10 13.39 -17.21
C SER A 123 3.55 13.85 -17.44
N GLY A 124 4.40 12.96 -17.94
CA GLY A 124 5.84 13.18 -18.12
C GLY A 124 6.72 12.00 -17.75
N LYS A 125 6.22 11.04 -16.96
CA LYS A 125 6.90 9.76 -16.74
C LYS A 125 6.59 8.78 -17.86
N SER A 126 7.60 7.99 -18.27
CA SER A 126 7.40 6.90 -19.24
C SER A 126 6.70 5.73 -18.55
N ILE A 127 5.42 5.55 -18.85
CA ILE A 127 4.60 4.45 -18.33
C ILE A 127 5.03 3.16 -19.03
N LYS A 128 5.30 2.12 -18.24
CA LYS A 128 5.67 0.80 -18.71
C LYS A 128 4.46 -0.13 -18.78
N GLU A 129 3.72 -0.26 -17.68
CA GLU A 129 2.53 -1.12 -17.59
C GLU A 129 1.48 -0.53 -16.65
N ILE A 130 0.22 -0.91 -16.88
CA ILE A 130 -0.90 -0.60 -15.98
C ILE A 130 -1.54 -1.92 -15.57
N TRP A 131 -1.80 -2.07 -14.28
CA TRP A 131 -2.33 -3.29 -13.68
C TRP A 131 -3.55 -3.00 -12.83
N ARG A 132 -4.57 -3.85 -12.93
CA ARG A 132 -5.72 -3.89 -12.02
C ARG A 132 -5.48 -4.95 -10.95
N ILE A 133 -5.59 -4.54 -9.69
CA ILE A 133 -5.45 -5.40 -8.51
C ILE A 133 -6.81 -5.52 -7.85
N THR A 134 -7.38 -6.71 -7.85
CA THR A 134 -8.75 -6.95 -7.37
C THR A 134 -8.73 -7.92 -6.20
N PRO A 135 -9.30 -7.58 -5.04
CA PRO A 135 -9.41 -8.54 -3.94
C PRO A 135 -10.34 -9.68 -4.33
N TYR A 136 -10.03 -10.91 -3.87
CA TYR A 136 -10.85 -12.08 -4.18
C TYR A 136 -12.24 -11.99 -3.55
N MET A 137 -12.36 -11.35 -2.39
CA MET A 137 -13.59 -11.33 -1.60
C MET A 137 -14.58 -10.24 -2.05
N ILE A 138 -14.08 -9.10 -2.53
CA ILE A 138 -14.92 -7.94 -2.90
C ILE A 138 -14.47 -7.36 -4.26
N PRO A 139 -14.80 -8.01 -5.39
CA PRO A 139 -14.25 -7.63 -6.69
C PRO A 139 -14.52 -6.20 -7.16
N SER A 140 -15.53 -5.53 -6.59
CA SER A 140 -15.85 -4.12 -6.83
C SER A 140 -14.78 -3.15 -6.29
N SER A 141 -14.06 -3.53 -5.23
CA SER A 141 -13.07 -2.70 -4.52
C SER A 141 -11.66 -2.77 -5.09
N TYR A 142 -11.53 -2.77 -6.42
CA TYR A 142 -10.23 -2.91 -7.08
C TYR A 142 -9.39 -1.62 -7.05
N GLN A 143 -8.07 -1.78 -7.14
CA GLN A 143 -7.08 -0.72 -7.25
C GLN A 143 -6.32 -0.83 -8.58
N HIS A 144 -5.68 0.26 -8.99
CA HIS A 144 -4.77 0.27 -10.12
C HIS A 144 -3.34 0.56 -9.69
N ILE A 145 -2.40 -0.02 -10.43
CA ILE A 145 -0.97 0.27 -10.32
C ILE A 145 -0.46 0.69 -11.68
N VAL A 146 0.26 1.80 -11.71
CA VAL A 146 1.03 2.27 -12.86
C VAL A 146 2.49 2.03 -12.56
N THR A 147 3.19 1.26 -13.39
CA THR A 147 4.64 1.07 -13.32
C THR A 147 5.33 1.90 -14.38
N PHE A 148 6.54 2.35 -14.08
CA PHE A 148 7.33 3.22 -14.95
C PHE A 148 8.61 2.52 -15.43
N GLU A 149 9.21 3.05 -16.50
CA GLU A 149 10.45 2.50 -17.06
C GLU A 149 11.66 2.61 -16.13
N ASP A 150 11.63 3.54 -15.16
CA ASP A 150 12.66 3.70 -14.13
C ASP A 150 12.55 2.67 -12.98
N GLY A 151 11.56 1.76 -13.05
CA GLY A 151 11.29 0.77 -12.02
C GLY A 151 10.44 1.28 -10.85
N THR A 152 10.07 2.55 -10.82
CA THR A 152 9.13 3.09 -9.82
C THR A 152 7.69 2.72 -10.15
N HIS A 153 6.79 2.92 -9.18
CA HIS A 153 5.37 2.67 -9.36
C HIS A 153 4.51 3.69 -8.59
N MET A 154 3.24 3.79 -8.97
CA MET A 154 2.21 4.43 -8.17
C MET A 154 0.96 3.55 -8.12
N CYS A 155 0.30 3.55 -6.97
CA CYS A 155 -0.96 2.85 -6.75
C CYS A 155 -2.06 3.84 -6.40
N THR A 156 -3.28 3.58 -6.86
CA THR A 156 -4.46 4.40 -6.53
C THR A 156 -4.83 4.41 -5.05
N CYS A 157 -4.30 3.49 -4.24
CA CYS A 157 -4.42 3.54 -2.78
C CYS A 157 -3.51 4.60 -2.13
N LEU A 158 -2.52 5.13 -2.87
CA LEU A 158 -1.57 6.17 -2.42
C LEU A 158 -0.81 5.91 -1.11
N LEU A 159 -0.79 4.69 -0.56
CA LEU A 159 -0.09 4.38 0.70
C LEU A 159 1.41 4.76 0.68
N LEU A 160 2.06 4.59 -0.48
CA LEU A 160 3.46 5.00 -0.63
C LEU A 160 3.62 6.51 -0.55
N VAL A 161 2.65 7.28 -1.04
CA VAL A 161 2.68 8.75 -1.00
C VAL A 161 2.32 9.26 0.39
N SER A 162 1.23 8.76 0.98
CA SER A 162 0.72 9.23 2.28
C SER A 162 1.60 8.77 3.45
N HIS A 163 2.03 7.50 3.46
CA HIS A 163 2.73 6.88 4.59
C HIS A 163 4.18 6.51 4.25
N GLY A 164 4.59 6.52 2.98
CA GLY A 164 5.93 6.08 2.61
C GLY A 164 6.12 4.57 2.67
N ILE A 165 5.03 3.79 2.71
CA ILE A 165 5.08 2.33 2.76
C ILE A 165 4.52 1.76 1.45
N ILE A 166 5.24 0.80 0.88
CA ILE A 166 4.78 0.09 -0.32
C ILE A 166 3.54 -0.74 0.04
N CYS A 167 2.45 -0.55 -0.71
CA CYS A 167 1.19 -1.23 -0.44
C CYS A 167 1.20 -2.71 -0.84
N ARG A 168 0.30 -3.47 -0.24
CA ARG A 168 0.04 -4.88 -0.58
C ARG A 168 -0.33 -5.09 -2.05
N HIS A 169 -0.94 -4.11 -2.71
CA HIS A 169 -1.27 -4.19 -4.13
C HIS A 169 0.01 -4.33 -4.97
N TYR A 170 1.05 -3.57 -4.64
CA TYR A 170 2.34 -3.69 -5.32
C TYR A 170 3.04 -4.99 -4.94
N PHE A 171 2.99 -5.41 -3.67
CA PHE A 171 3.52 -6.72 -3.30
C PHE A 171 2.83 -7.86 -4.06
N LYS A 172 1.51 -7.78 -4.30
CA LYS A 172 0.80 -8.75 -5.16
C LYS A 172 1.38 -8.74 -6.57
N LEU A 173 1.62 -7.56 -7.13
CA LEU A 173 2.23 -7.45 -8.45
C LEU A 173 3.65 -8.04 -8.49
N VAL A 174 4.47 -7.83 -7.46
CA VAL A 174 5.81 -8.43 -7.34
C VAL A 174 5.75 -9.96 -7.29
N VAL A 175 4.69 -10.54 -6.70
CA VAL A 175 4.47 -12.01 -6.73
C VAL A 175 4.14 -12.51 -8.13
N GLU A 176 3.26 -11.83 -8.86
CA GLU A 176 2.72 -12.34 -10.13
C GLU A 176 3.53 -11.93 -11.37
N ASN A 177 4.31 -10.85 -11.31
CA ASN A 177 5.01 -10.27 -12.45
C ASN A 177 6.51 -10.23 -12.19
N SER A 178 7.28 -11.02 -12.94
CA SER A 178 8.75 -11.04 -12.83
C SER A 178 9.42 -9.71 -13.22
N ASN A 179 8.71 -8.80 -13.88
CA ASN A 179 9.20 -7.46 -14.21
C ASN A 179 8.99 -6.44 -13.07
N ALA A 180 8.19 -6.77 -12.06
CA ALA A 180 7.98 -5.92 -10.89
C ALA A 180 8.99 -6.31 -9.80
N LEU A 181 9.88 -5.37 -9.48
CA LEU A 181 10.98 -5.61 -8.55
C LEU A 181 10.89 -4.66 -7.36
N PHE A 182 11.44 -5.09 -6.23
CA PHE A 182 11.61 -4.31 -5.02
C PHE A 182 13.03 -3.77 -4.93
N HIS A 183 13.16 -2.52 -4.50
CA HIS A 183 14.44 -1.93 -4.10
C HIS A 183 14.21 -1.04 -2.87
N LEU A 184 15.19 -0.94 -1.97
CA LEU A 184 15.05 -0.16 -0.73
C LEU A 184 14.68 1.30 -0.99
N LEU A 185 15.27 1.90 -2.03
CA LEU A 185 15.04 3.30 -2.42
C LEU A 185 13.68 3.55 -3.07
N LEU A 186 12.84 2.53 -3.26
CA LEU A 186 11.42 2.75 -3.56
C LEU A 186 10.66 3.31 -2.35
N MET A 187 11.19 3.13 -1.13
CA MET A 187 10.66 3.71 0.09
C MET A 187 11.46 4.95 0.49
N PRO A 188 10.83 5.92 1.18
CA PRO A 188 11.52 7.11 1.68
C PRO A 188 12.67 6.76 2.63
N THR A 189 13.80 7.44 2.45
CA THR A 189 15.02 7.22 3.25
C THR A 189 14.84 7.49 4.74
N ARG A 190 13.80 8.24 5.16
CA ARG A 190 13.44 8.43 6.58
C ARG A 190 13.12 7.11 7.33
N TRP A 191 12.87 6.02 6.61
CA TRP A 191 12.59 4.71 7.19
C TRP A 191 13.83 3.85 7.42
N LEU A 192 14.97 4.26 6.86
CA LEU A 192 16.26 3.63 7.12
C LEU A 192 16.66 3.82 8.59
N GLN A 193 17.37 2.85 9.14
CA GLN A 193 17.99 2.99 10.45
C GLN A 193 19.01 4.16 10.43
N ASP A 194 19.23 4.82 11.58
CA ASP A 194 20.02 6.05 11.65
C ASP A 194 21.46 5.90 11.13
N ASP A 195 22.05 4.71 11.29
CA ASP A 195 23.39 4.38 10.81
C ASP A 195 23.44 4.13 9.30
N ALA A 196 22.32 3.75 8.69
CA ALA A 196 22.24 3.43 7.27
C ALA A 196 22.42 4.66 6.36
N TRP A 197 22.16 5.88 6.86
CA TRP A 197 22.47 7.13 6.13
C TRP A 197 23.97 7.31 5.86
N ASN A 198 24.83 6.77 6.73
CA ASN A 198 26.28 6.81 6.53
C ASN A 198 26.74 5.78 5.48
N HIS A 199 25.82 4.95 4.97
CA HIS A 199 26.06 3.86 4.05
C HIS A 199 25.14 3.92 2.81
N VAL A 200 24.67 5.11 2.43
CA VAL A 200 23.76 5.28 1.28
C VAL A 200 24.37 4.78 -0.02
N ASP A 201 25.66 4.96 -0.23
CA ASP A 201 26.37 4.42 -1.39
C ASP A 201 26.26 2.88 -1.44
N THR A 202 26.28 2.22 -0.29
CA THR A 202 26.07 0.78 -0.18
C THR A 202 24.62 0.41 -0.51
N ILE A 203 23.64 1.21 -0.08
CA ILE A 203 22.20 0.99 -0.35
C ILE A 203 21.89 1.16 -1.84
N PHE A 204 22.53 2.11 -2.53
CA PHE A 204 22.36 2.30 -3.97
C PHE A 204 22.85 1.09 -4.78
N ASN A 205 23.82 0.35 -4.24
CA ASN A 205 24.36 -0.85 -4.85
C ASN A 205 23.63 -2.14 -4.44
N GLU A 206 22.60 -2.06 -3.59
CA GLU A 206 21.75 -3.22 -3.30
C GLU A 206 20.97 -3.63 -4.57
N PRO A 207 20.70 -4.93 -4.77
CA PRO A 207 20.06 -5.39 -5.98
C PRO A 207 18.57 -5.04 -6.00
N PHE A 208 18.00 -4.97 -7.20
CA PHE A 208 16.55 -5.08 -7.39
C PHE A 208 16.13 -6.54 -7.18
N ILE A 209 15.18 -6.78 -6.28
CA ILE A 209 14.78 -8.10 -5.81
C ILE A 209 13.34 -8.40 -6.23
N GLY A 210 13.12 -9.50 -6.95
CA GLY A 210 11.78 -10.05 -7.21
C GLY A 210 11.33 -11.02 -6.11
N THR A 211 10.27 -11.80 -6.34
CA THR A 211 9.96 -12.90 -5.42
C THR A 211 10.99 -14.02 -5.49
N SER A 212 11.20 -14.66 -4.35
CA SER A 212 12.04 -15.85 -4.29
C SER A 212 11.38 -16.94 -5.14
N SER A 213 12.01 -17.29 -6.28
CA SER A 213 11.52 -18.33 -7.19
C SER A 213 11.56 -19.70 -6.53
N LYS A 214 10.62 -19.99 -5.62
CA LYS A 214 10.18 -21.37 -5.47
C LYS A 214 9.31 -21.63 -6.69
N LYS A 215 9.88 -22.27 -7.70
CA LYS A 215 9.11 -22.91 -8.77
C LYS A 215 8.04 -23.75 -8.08
N LEU A 216 6.82 -23.23 -8.01
CA LEU A 216 5.63 -24.03 -7.76
C LEU A 216 5.53 -24.93 -8.98
N LYS A 217 6.10 -26.13 -8.82
CA LYS A 217 5.91 -27.25 -9.75
C LYS A 217 4.48 -27.73 -9.67
#